data_AF-A0A356X8L1-F1
#
_entry.id   AF-A0A356X8L1-F1
#
_cell.length_a   1.000
_cell.length_b   1.000
_cell.length_c   1.000
_cell.angle_alpha   90.00
_cell.angle_beta   90.00
_cell.angle_gamma   90.00
#
_symmetry.space_group_name_H-M   'P 1'
#
loop_
_entity.id
_entity.type
_entity.pdbx_description
1 polymer ?
#
loop_
_entity_poly.entity_id
_entity_poly.type
_entity_poly.pdbx_seq_one_letter_code
_entity_poly.pdbx_strand_id
1 'polypeptide(L)'
;WMEQEQERGITIQSAATHCIWKDHRINIIDTPGHVDFTVEVERSLRVLDGAVFVLDSVGAVQPQSETVWRQANKYEVPCMAFVNKMDKVGADFYNVVNALDEKLNANPIPIQIPIGAEAEFQGVVDLIKMEAIIWDDESLGAKYDVVDIPEDLKDKAAEYRQIMVEALADVDDSLMEKYLMEEEISEEAIISALRTATISKAITPVMLGTALKNKGVKVLLDRVLDFMPNPLDIPPVKGIDPETEEEVKKAPDVNAPFSALAFKIMTDPYVGKLTFVR
;
A
#
# COMPACT_ATOMS: atom_id res chain seq x y z
N TRP A 1 -2.52 -3.00 -22.86
CA TRP A 1 -3.34 -1.81 -23.16
C TRP A 1 -2.73 -1.05 -24.33
N MET A 2 -1.39 -0.99 -24.45
CA MET A 2 -0.68 -0.84 -25.75
C MET A 2 -0.06 -2.15 -26.24
N GLU A 3 0.07 -2.35 -27.57
CA GLU A 3 0.81 -3.49 -28.15
C GLU A 3 2.25 -3.53 -27.62
N GLN A 4 2.90 -2.37 -27.52
CA GLN A 4 4.28 -2.27 -27.01
C GLN A 4 4.42 -2.66 -25.53
N GLU A 5 3.39 -2.42 -24.70
CA GLU A 5 3.39 -2.89 -23.30
C GLU A 5 3.20 -4.41 -23.22
N GLN A 6 2.35 -4.96 -24.10
CA GLN A 6 2.13 -6.42 -24.19
C GLN A 6 3.37 -7.14 -24.73
N GLU A 7 4.06 -6.57 -25.73
CA GLU A 7 5.29 -7.10 -26.30
C GLU A 7 6.46 -7.07 -25.33
N ARG A 8 6.57 -6.00 -24.52
CA ARG A 8 7.70 -5.81 -23.59
C ARG A 8 7.43 -6.30 -22.17
N GLY A 9 6.16 -6.58 -21.82
CA GLY A 9 5.77 -7.02 -20.48
C GLY A 9 6.03 -5.98 -19.38
N ILE A 10 6.07 -4.69 -19.73
CA ILE A 10 6.30 -3.58 -18.80
C ILE A 10 5.23 -2.50 -18.98
N THR A 11 4.81 -1.87 -17.88
CA THR A 11 3.93 -0.69 -17.90
C THR A 11 4.71 0.52 -18.40
N ILE A 12 4.23 1.17 -19.45
CA ILE A 12 4.86 2.33 -20.10
C ILE A 12 4.08 3.60 -19.74
N GLN A 13 2.74 3.54 -19.76
CA GLN A 13 1.88 4.66 -19.39
C GLN A 13 1.09 4.34 -18.12
N SER A 14 0.86 5.36 -17.29
CA SER A 14 0.02 5.16 -16.12
C SER A 14 -1.42 4.84 -16.52
N ALA A 15 -2.06 3.83 -15.94
CA ALA A 15 -3.46 3.50 -16.26
C ALA A 15 -4.37 3.92 -15.10
N ALA A 16 -5.41 4.69 -15.38
CA ALA A 16 -6.40 5.09 -14.38
C ALA A 16 -7.67 4.24 -14.54
N THR A 17 -8.08 3.58 -13.47
CA THR A 17 -9.33 2.80 -13.39
C THR A 17 -10.01 3.01 -12.04
N HIS A 18 -11.21 2.48 -11.87
CA HIS A 18 -11.86 2.44 -10.56
C HIS A 18 -12.50 1.08 -10.30
N CYS A 19 -12.65 0.74 -9.03
CA CYS A 19 -13.44 -0.40 -8.59
C CYS A 19 -14.28 -0.01 -7.36
N ILE A 20 -15.24 -0.88 -7.03
CA ILE A 20 -16.03 -0.78 -5.80
C ILE A 20 -15.62 -1.94 -4.90
N TRP A 21 -15.26 -1.62 -3.66
CA TRP A 21 -14.88 -2.60 -2.64
C TRP A 21 -15.59 -2.25 -1.33
N LYS A 22 -16.43 -3.16 -0.81
CA LYS A 22 -17.24 -2.96 0.42
C LYS A 22 -17.93 -1.59 0.48
N ASP A 23 -18.66 -1.23 -0.58
CA ASP A 23 -19.35 0.06 -0.74
C ASP A 23 -18.45 1.32 -0.85
N HIS A 24 -17.13 1.15 -0.91
CA HIS A 24 -16.17 2.23 -1.13
C HIS A 24 -15.71 2.24 -2.59
N ARG A 25 -15.55 3.43 -3.17
CA ARG A 25 -14.96 3.61 -4.49
C ARG A 25 -13.45 3.81 -4.36
N ILE A 26 -12.68 2.92 -4.97
CA ILE A 26 -11.22 3.04 -5.07
C ILE A 26 -10.89 3.47 -6.49
N ASN A 27 -10.19 4.60 -6.64
CA ASN A 27 -9.62 5.01 -7.92
C ASN A 27 -8.15 4.57 -7.93
N ILE A 28 -7.75 3.78 -8.92
CA ILE A 28 -6.43 3.18 -9.02
C ILE A 28 -5.70 3.85 -10.18
N ILE A 29 -4.51 4.37 -9.92
CA ILE A 29 -3.55 4.77 -10.95
C ILE A 29 -2.41 3.76 -10.89
N ASP A 30 -2.32 2.88 -11.89
CA ASP A 30 -1.18 1.99 -12.07
C ASP A 30 -0.01 2.80 -12.61
N THR A 31 1.09 2.87 -11.86
CA THR A 31 2.26 3.72 -12.19
C THR A 31 3.39 2.87 -12.75
N PRO A 32 4.16 3.35 -13.76
CA PRO A 32 5.35 2.64 -14.22
C PRO A 32 6.37 2.44 -13.10
N GLY A 33 6.95 1.24 -12.99
CA GLY A 33 8.05 0.96 -12.04
C GLY A 33 9.45 1.25 -12.59
N HIS A 34 9.56 1.58 -13.88
CA HIS A 34 10.85 1.77 -14.56
C HIS A 34 11.31 3.24 -14.51
N VAL A 35 12.60 3.45 -14.26
CA VAL A 35 13.23 4.78 -14.10
C VAL A 35 13.08 5.69 -15.33
N ASP A 36 12.98 5.11 -16.52
CA ASP A 36 12.79 5.86 -17.76
C ASP A 36 11.44 6.60 -17.83
N PHE A 37 10.48 6.25 -16.97
CA PHE A 37 9.15 6.87 -16.90
C PHE A 37 8.93 7.66 -15.60
N THR A 38 10.01 8.12 -14.98
CA THR A 38 10.01 8.91 -13.73
C THR A 38 9.08 10.12 -13.75
N VAL A 39 8.94 10.81 -14.89
CA VAL A 39 8.01 11.95 -15.03
C VAL A 39 6.55 11.52 -14.81
N GLU A 40 6.18 10.35 -15.31
CA GLU A 40 4.81 9.82 -15.15
C GLU A 40 4.56 9.39 -13.70
N VAL A 41 5.57 8.82 -13.04
CA VAL A 41 5.52 8.45 -11.62
C VAL A 41 5.36 9.70 -10.75
N GLU A 42 6.21 10.72 -10.93
CA GLU A 42 6.10 11.97 -10.16
C GLU A 42 4.72 12.62 -10.32
N ARG A 43 4.19 12.62 -11.53
CA ARG A 43 2.89 13.23 -11.79
C ARG A 43 1.73 12.44 -11.18
N SER A 44 1.83 11.11 -11.17
CA SER A 44 0.85 10.24 -10.51
C SER A 44 0.89 10.42 -9.00
N LEU A 45 2.08 10.45 -8.39
CA LEU A 45 2.24 10.66 -6.95
C LEU A 45 1.69 12.01 -6.48
N ARG A 46 1.75 13.06 -7.32
CA ARG A 46 1.13 14.36 -7.00
C ARG A 46 -0.40 14.34 -6.94
N VAL A 47 -1.05 13.34 -7.53
CA VAL A 47 -2.50 13.20 -7.55
C VAL A 47 -2.99 11.95 -6.84
N LEU A 48 -2.13 11.22 -6.13
CA LEU A 48 -2.55 10.09 -5.32
C LEU A 48 -2.70 10.55 -3.86
N ASP A 49 -3.68 9.99 -3.16
CA ASP A 49 -3.80 10.19 -1.70
C ASP A 49 -2.89 9.23 -0.94
N GLY A 50 -2.68 8.03 -1.49
CA GLY A 50 -1.79 7.03 -0.93
C GLY A 50 -1.31 6.06 -2.00
N ALA A 51 -0.30 5.25 -1.66
CA ALA A 51 0.29 4.29 -2.57
C ALA A 51 0.47 2.90 -1.95
N VAL A 52 0.31 1.86 -2.78
CA VAL A 52 0.74 0.49 -2.45
C VAL A 52 2.07 0.24 -3.13
N PHE A 53 3.13 0.11 -2.34
CA PHE A 53 4.48 -0.13 -2.80
C PHE A 53 4.74 -1.63 -2.97
N VAL A 54 4.71 -2.11 -4.21
CA VAL A 54 4.82 -3.53 -4.53
C VAL A 54 6.29 -3.94 -4.70
N LEU A 55 6.72 -4.95 -3.94
CA LEU A 55 8.09 -5.46 -3.95
C LEU A 55 8.12 -6.92 -4.39
N ASP A 56 9.22 -7.34 -5.02
CA ASP A 56 9.45 -8.75 -5.38
C ASP A 56 10.04 -9.48 -4.16
N SER A 57 9.41 -10.58 -3.75
CA SER A 57 9.81 -11.40 -2.60
C SER A 57 11.24 -11.94 -2.66
N VAL A 58 11.83 -12.03 -3.85
CA VAL A 58 13.20 -12.51 -4.07
C VAL A 58 14.16 -11.34 -4.23
N GLY A 59 13.78 -10.38 -5.08
CA GLY A 59 14.61 -9.21 -5.40
C GLY A 59 14.68 -8.15 -4.31
N ALA A 60 13.76 -8.19 -3.34
CA ALA A 60 13.62 -7.20 -2.27
C ALA A 60 13.64 -5.76 -2.81
N VAL A 61 14.33 -4.85 -2.11
CA VAL A 61 14.53 -3.47 -2.56
C VAL A 61 15.64 -3.41 -3.62
N GLN A 62 15.26 -2.94 -4.81
CA GLN A 62 16.10 -2.74 -5.98
C GLN A 62 16.37 -1.24 -6.23
N PRO A 63 17.37 -0.86 -7.05
CA PRO A 63 17.68 0.56 -7.32
C PRO A 63 16.49 1.37 -7.85
N GLN A 64 15.60 0.73 -8.61
CA GLN A 64 14.37 1.36 -9.12
C GLN A 64 13.37 1.61 -7.98
N SER A 65 13.22 0.66 -7.05
CA SER A 65 12.40 0.79 -5.84
C SER A 65 12.85 2.00 -5.02
N GLU A 66 14.17 2.17 -4.80
CA GLU A 66 14.71 3.32 -4.07
C GLU A 66 14.40 4.67 -4.73
N THR A 67 14.34 4.70 -6.07
CA THR A 67 14.04 5.92 -6.81
C THR A 67 12.57 6.29 -6.65
N VAL A 68 11.66 5.32 -6.79
CA VAL A 68 10.21 5.54 -6.60
C VAL A 68 9.89 5.89 -5.15
N TRP A 69 10.54 5.24 -4.18
CA TRP A 69 10.37 5.56 -2.75
C TRP A 69 10.78 6.99 -2.42
N ARG A 70 11.92 7.45 -2.95
CA ARG A 70 12.34 8.85 -2.81
C ARG A 70 11.34 9.83 -3.39
N GLN A 71 10.68 9.49 -4.50
CA GLN A 71 9.63 10.32 -5.08
C GLN A 71 8.37 10.35 -4.21
N ALA A 72 7.95 9.20 -3.66
CA ALA A 72 6.82 9.14 -2.72
C ALA A 72 7.08 10.01 -1.49
N ASN A 73 8.27 9.93 -0.90
CA ASN A 73 8.67 10.77 0.24
C ASN A 73 8.70 12.27 -0.11
N LYS A 74 9.22 12.64 -1.29
CA LYS A 74 9.25 14.03 -1.78
C LYS A 74 7.84 14.63 -1.89
N TYR A 75 6.85 13.85 -2.29
CA TYR A 75 5.46 14.28 -2.41
C TYR A 75 4.62 13.96 -1.17
N GLU A 76 5.24 13.50 -0.09
CA GLU A 76 4.59 13.23 1.18
C GLU A 76 3.42 12.23 1.07
N VAL A 77 3.52 11.25 0.18
CA VAL A 77 2.46 10.26 -0.07
C VAL A 77 2.56 9.13 0.97
N PRO A 78 1.52 8.89 1.79
CA PRO A 78 1.43 7.71 2.64
C PRO A 78 1.53 6.40 1.85
N CYS A 79 2.31 5.46 2.35
CA CYS A 79 2.59 4.19 1.68
C CYS A 79 2.28 3.00 2.58
N MET A 80 1.78 1.93 1.96
CA MET A 80 1.85 0.58 2.51
C MET A 80 2.67 -0.30 1.57
N ALA A 81 3.34 -1.33 2.08
CA ALA A 81 4.14 -2.24 1.28
C ALA A 81 3.42 -3.57 1.06
N PHE A 82 3.54 -4.11 -0.16
CA PHE A 82 3.04 -5.45 -0.51
C PHE A 82 4.17 -6.29 -1.12
N VAL A 83 4.63 -7.29 -0.36
CA VAL A 83 5.62 -8.25 -0.80
C VAL A 83 4.94 -9.31 -1.67
N ASN A 84 5.12 -9.18 -2.98
CA ASN A 84 4.46 -10.00 -3.98
C ASN A 84 5.35 -11.15 -4.44
N LYS A 85 4.73 -12.13 -5.12
CA LYS A 85 5.38 -13.31 -5.69
C LYS A 85 5.97 -14.24 -4.63
N MET A 86 5.29 -14.37 -3.50
CA MET A 86 5.66 -15.33 -2.45
C MET A 86 5.70 -16.80 -2.93
N ASP A 87 5.17 -17.08 -4.12
CA ASP A 87 5.20 -18.38 -4.78
C ASP A 87 6.50 -18.71 -5.54
N LYS A 88 7.43 -17.75 -5.65
CA LYS A 88 8.71 -17.96 -6.34
C LYS A 88 9.74 -18.67 -5.47
N VAL A 89 10.62 -19.43 -6.12
CA VAL A 89 11.83 -19.98 -5.48
C VAL A 89 12.72 -18.84 -4.97
N GLY A 90 13.16 -18.95 -3.72
CA GLY A 90 13.92 -17.91 -3.02
C GLY A 90 13.08 -16.77 -2.46
N ALA A 91 11.75 -16.92 -2.38
CA ALA A 91 10.88 -15.92 -1.76
C ALA A 91 11.18 -15.80 -0.25
N ASP A 92 11.56 -14.60 0.19
CA ASP A 92 11.90 -14.32 1.58
C ASP A 92 11.29 -13.01 2.05
N PHE A 93 10.12 -13.12 2.69
CA PHE A 93 9.41 -11.98 3.26
C PHE A 93 10.24 -11.16 4.24
N TYR A 94 10.99 -11.84 5.12
CA TYR A 94 11.72 -11.20 6.20
C TYR A 94 12.92 -10.42 5.67
N ASN A 95 13.59 -10.95 4.65
CA ASN A 95 14.63 -10.22 3.93
C ASN A 95 14.07 -8.96 3.23
N VAL A 96 12.85 -9.00 2.68
CA VAL A 96 12.22 -7.80 2.10
C VAL A 96 11.92 -6.75 3.17
N VAL A 97 11.40 -7.16 4.34
CA VAL A 97 11.17 -6.25 5.48
C VAL A 97 12.47 -5.61 5.94
N ASN A 98 13.54 -6.39 6.11
CA ASN A 98 14.85 -5.84 6.49
C ASN A 98 15.40 -4.89 5.43
N ALA A 99 15.25 -5.21 4.14
CA ALA A 99 15.71 -4.34 3.06
C ALA A 99 14.92 -3.02 2.98
N LEU A 100 13.62 -3.02 3.31
CA LEU A 100 12.80 -1.81 3.45
C LEU A 100 13.36 -0.91 4.55
N ASP A 101 13.77 -1.50 5.68
CA ASP A 101 14.35 -0.74 6.78
C ASP A 101 15.74 -0.20 6.43
N GLU A 102 16.68 -1.09 6.10
CA GLU A 102 18.10 -0.76 5.92
C GLU A 102 18.35 0.16 4.71
N LYS A 103 17.61 -0.03 3.60
CA LYS A 103 17.88 0.72 2.36
C LYS A 103 16.98 1.94 2.18
N LEU A 104 15.74 1.88 2.68
CA LEU A 104 14.75 2.93 2.46
C LEU A 104 14.43 3.74 3.71
N ASN A 105 14.85 3.27 4.90
CA ASN A 105 14.47 3.82 6.20
C ASN A 105 12.95 4.02 6.27
N ALA A 106 12.22 2.98 5.86
CA ALA A 106 10.77 3.03 5.68
C ALA A 106 9.97 2.78 6.96
N ASN A 107 10.63 2.46 8.08
CA ASN A 107 10.02 1.97 9.32
C ASN A 107 8.97 0.88 9.02
N PRO A 108 9.36 -0.24 8.39
CA PRO A 108 8.43 -1.27 7.95
C PRO A 108 7.87 -2.04 9.13
N ILE A 109 6.54 -2.10 9.24
CA ILE A 109 5.84 -2.84 10.29
C ILE A 109 5.09 -4.02 9.67
N PRO A 110 5.58 -5.26 9.81
CA PRO A 110 4.84 -6.45 9.40
C PRO A 110 3.50 -6.53 10.14
N ILE A 111 2.40 -6.53 9.38
CA ILE A 111 1.06 -6.80 9.92
C ILE A 111 0.58 -8.21 9.58
N GLN A 112 1.40 -8.94 8.82
CA GLN A 112 1.21 -10.34 8.45
C GLN A 112 2.56 -11.06 8.42
N ILE A 113 2.53 -12.39 8.62
CA ILE A 113 3.67 -13.28 8.34
C ILE A 113 3.25 -14.43 7.41
N PRO A 114 4.17 -14.96 6.57
CA PRO A 114 3.85 -16.03 5.63
C PRO A 114 3.58 -17.38 6.29
N ILE A 115 2.64 -18.13 5.72
CA ILE A 115 2.45 -19.57 5.97
C ILE A 115 2.97 -20.32 4.74
N GLY A 116 4.12 -20.96 4.90
CA GLY A 116 4.90 -21.53 3.81
C GLY A 116 5.64 -20.48 2.97
N ALA A 117 6.40 -20.94 2.00
CA ALA A 117 7.11 -20.09 1.04
C ALA A 117 7.24 -20.84 -0.29
N GLU A 118 7.51 -20.11 -1.36
CA GLU A 118 7.69 -20.69 -2.70
C GLU A 118 6.46 -21.51 -3.12
N ALA A 119 6.66 -22.73 -3.64
CA ALA A 119 5.58 -23.63 -4.02
C ALA A 119 4.62 -23.95 -2.84
N GLU A 120 5.12 -23.95 -1.61
CA GLU A 120 4.36 -24.27 -0.39
C GLU A 120 3.66 -23.05 0.22
N PHE A 121 3.74 -21.87 -0.41
CA PHE A 121 3.02 -20.68 0.05
C PHE A 121 1.50 -20.88 -0.09
N GLN A 122 0.83 -21.00 1.05
CA GLN A 122 -0.60 -21.31 1.14
C GLN A 122 -1.41 -20.21 1.83
N GLY A 123 -0.78 -19.38 2.66
CA GLY A 123 -1.50 -18.47 3.53
C GLY A 123 -0.65 -17.39 4.17
N VAL A 124 -1.32 -16.61 5.01
CA VAL A 124 -0.70 -15.61 5.87
C VAL A 124 -1.31 -15.71 7.27
N VAL A 125 -0.54 -15.41 8.30
CA VAL A 125 -1.08 -15.10 9.62
C VAL A 125 -1.36 -13.60 9.68
N ASP A 126 -2.58 -13.22 10.01
CA ASP A 126 -2.96 -11.84 10.30
C ASP A 126 -2.61 -11.53 11.77
N LEU A 127 -1.64 -10.63 11.98
CA LEU A 127 -1.13 -10.32 13.31
C LEU A 127 -2.06 -9.38 14.10
N ILE A 128 -3.02 -8.74 13.43
CA ILE A 128 -4.01 -7.86 14.07
C ILE A 128 -5.07 -8.73 14.75
N LYS A 129 -5.58 -9.74 14.03
CA LYS A 129 -6.61 -10.68 14.53
C LYS A 129 -6.04 -11.89 15.26
N MET A 130 -4.77 -12.19 15.03
CA MET A 130 -4.13 -13.44 15.47
C MET A 130 -4.83 -14.70 14.93
N GLU A 131 -5.14 -14.67 13.65
CA GLU A 131 -5.76 -15.77 12.91
C GLU A 131 -4.97 -16.07 11.63
N ALA A 132 -5.00 -17.32 11.17
CA ALA A 132 -4.42 -17.71 9.90
C ALA A 132 -5.46 -17.63 8.78
N ILE A 133 -5.08 -17.03 7.65
CA ILE A 133 -5.85 -16.97 6.42
C ILE A 133 -5.20 -17.92 5.41
N ILE A 134 -5.89 -19.02 5.08
CA ILE A 134 -5.42 -20.03 4.14
C ILE A 134 -6.26 -19.94 2.88
N TRP A 135 -5.61 -19.78 1.72
CA TRP A 135 -6.30 -19.79 0.44
C TRP A 135 -6.38 -21.18 -0.14
N ASP A 136 -7.56 -21.52 -0.63
CA ASP A 136 -7.79 -22.73 -1.40
C ASP A 136 -7.24 -22.59 -2.82
N ASP A 137 -6.37 -23.53 -3.20
CA ASP A 137 -5.79 -23.61 -4.54
C ASP A 137 -6.83 -24.02 -5.60
N GLU A 138 -7.86 -24.79 -5.24
CA GLU A 138 -8.91 -25.21 -6.18
C GLU A 138 -9.73 -24.01 -6.69
N SER A 139 -9.98 -23.05 -5.81
CA SER A 139 -10.68 -21.80 -6.14
C SER A 139 -9.83 -20.75 -6.85
N LEU A 140 -8.56 -21.06 -7.18
CA LEU A 140 -7.59 -20.08 -7.70
C LEU A 140 -7.51 -18.83 -6.79
N GLY A 141 -7.46 -19.04 -5.46
CA GLY A 141 -7.40 -17.96 -4.47
C GLY A 141 -8.69 -17.14 -4.32
N ALA A 142 -9.80 -17.55 -4.95
CA ALA A 142 -11.06 -16.84 -4.83
C ALA A 142 -11.69 -16.99 -3.44
N LYS A 143 -11.49 -18.13 -2.77
CA LYS A 143 -11.94 -18.40 -1.41
C LYS A 143 -10.76 -18.59 -0.48
N TYR A 144 -10.97 -18.25 0.78
CA TYR A 144 -10.04 -18.51 1.87
C TYR A 144 -10.83 -18.89 3.11
N ASP A 145 -10.18 -19.66 3.96
CA ASP A 145 -10.68 -20.01 5.28
C ASP A 145 -9.86 -19.26 6.34
N VAL A 146 -10.54 -18.83 7.39
CA VAL A 146 -9.92 -18.28 8.59
C VAL A 146 -9.87 -19.40 9.62
N VAL A 147 -8.66 -19.72 10.07
CA VAL A 147 -8.38 -20.86 10.97
C VAL A 147 -7.41 -20.43 12.06
N ASP A 148 -7.25 -21.27 13.08
CA ASP A 148 -6.24 -21.06 14.12
C ASP A 148 -4.82 -21.03 13.51
N ILE A 149 -3.94 -20.23 14.11
CA ILE A 149 -2.53 -20.15 13.71
C ILE A 149 -1.88 -21.54 13.83
N PRO A 150 -1.20 -22.04 12.77
CA PRO A 150 -0.44 -23.29 12.82
C PRO A 150 0.52 -23.33 14.00
N GLU A 151 0.63 -24.48 14.66
CA GLU A 151 1.40 -24.63 15.91
C GLU A 151 2.86 -24.19 15.76
N ASP A 152 3.48 -24.47 14.61
CA ASP A 152 4.85 -24.10 14.26
C ASP A 152 5.05 -22.60 14.04
N LEU A 153 3.97 -21.83 13.88
CA LEU A 153 4.01 -20.39 13.67
C LEU A 153 3.51 -19.57 14.86
N LYS A 154 2.97 -20.20 15.92
CA LYS A 154 2.42 -19.48 17.09
C LYS A 154 3.45 -18.59 17.76
N ASP A 155 4.63 -19.13 18.05
CA ASP A 155 5.71 -18.37 18.71
C ASP A 155 6.17 -17.20 17.84
N LYS A 156 6.31 -17.44 16.54
CA LYS A 156 6.71 -16.40 15.58
C LYS A 156 5.63 -15.33 15.40
N ALA A 157 4.36 -15.70 15.38
CA ALA A 157 3.25 -14.76 15.32
C ALA A 157 3.19 -13.90 16.58
N ALA A 158 3.41 -14.49 17.76
CA ALA A 158 3.48 -13.75 19.02
C ALA A 158 4.66 -12.75 19.03
N GLU A 159 5.84 -13.17 18.58
CA GLU A 159 7.02 -12.32 18.44
C GLU A 159 6.73 -11.12 17.51
N TYR A 160 6.25 -11.36 16.29
CA TYR A 160 5.97 -10.30 15.34
C TYR A 160 4.79 -9.41 15.75
N ARG A 161 3.79 -9.96 16.47
CA ARG A 161 2.74 -9.14 17.07
C ARG A 161 3.30 -8.21 18.15
N GLN A 162 4.22 -8.68 18.99
CA GLN A 162 4.87 -7.85 19.99
C GLN A 162 5.66 -6.72 19.31
N ILE A 163 6.47 -7.04 18.29
CA ILE A 163 7.22 -6.03 17.51
C ILE A 163 6.26 -4.99 16.91
N MET A 164 5.15 -5.42 16.32
CA MET A 164 4.13 -4.52 15.77
C MET A 164 3.54 -3.61 16.84
N VAL A 165 3.18 -4.15 18.01
CA VAL A 165 2.59 -3.38 19.11
C VAL A 165 3.60 -2.39 19.70
N GLU A 166 4.85 -2.80 19.91
CA GLU A 166 5.92 -1.93 20.40
C GLU A 166 6.14 -0.74 19.46
N ALA A 167 6.26 -1.00 18.15
CA ALA A 167 6.44 0.06 17.17
C ALA A 167 5.23 1.01 17.08
N LEU A 168 4.01 0.50 17.31
CA LEU A 168 2.81 1.35 17.37
C LEU A 168 2.76 2.18 18.65
N ALA A 169 3.22 1.65 19.78
CA ALA A 169 3.34 2.38 21.03
C ALA A 169 4.33 3.56 20.92
N ASP A 170 5.38 3.45 20.09
CA ASP A 170 6.33 4.56 19.86
C ASP A 170 5.71 5.77 19.14
N VAL A 171 4.56 5.59 18.47
CA VAL A 171 3.94 6.63 17.63
C VAL A 171 2.51 6.99 18.03
N ASP A 172 1.92 6.27 18.98
CA ASP A 172 0.57 6.49 19.50
C ASP A 172 0.57 6.46 21.04
N ASP A 173 0.42 7.65 21.65
CA ASP A 173 0.45 7.81 23.11
C ASP A 173 -0.59 6.94 23.83
N SER A 174 -1.77 6.72 23.22
CA SER A 174 -2.82 5.91 23.84
C SER A 174 -2.47 4.42 23.85
N LEU A 175 -1.84 3.92 22.79
CA LEU A 175 -1.31 2.55 22.77
C LEU A 175 -0.10 2.42 23.69
N MET A 176 0.75 3.44 23.80
CA MET A 176 1.90 3.44 24.73
C MET A 176 1.44 3.24 26.17
N GLU A 177 0.43 3.99 26.62
CA GLU A 177 -0.12 3.84 27.98
C GLU A 177 -0.63 2.43 28.23
N LYS A 178 -1.44 1.89 27.31
CA LYS A 178 -1.97 0.51 27.43
C LYS A 178 -0.88 -0.54 27.46
N TYR A 179 0.14 -0.38 26.60
CA TYR A 179 1.27 -1.29 26.52
C TYR A 179 2.07 -1.31 27.83
N LEU A 180 2.38 -0.13 28.40
CA LEU A 180 3.11 -0.01 29.66
C LEU A 180 2.32 -0.55 30.87
N MET A 181 0.98 -0.51 30.80
CA MET A 181 0.09 -1.05 31.83
C MET A 181 -0.21 -2.55 31.65
N GLU A 182 0.37 -3.20 30.63
CA GLU A 182 0.08 -4.60 30.25
C GLU A 182 -1.43 -4.85 30.03
N GLU A 183 -2.15 -3.82 29.55
CA GLU A 183 -3.57 -3.93 29.22
C GLU A 183 -3.78 -4.63 27.86
N GLU A 184 -4.94 -5.28 27.72
CA GLU A 184 -5.30 -5.92 26.46
C GLU A 184 -5.55 -4.87 25.35
N ILE A 185 -4.79 -4.99 24.26
CA ILE A 185 -4.92 -4.11 23.10
C ILE A 185 -5.89 -4.75 22.09
N SER A 186 -7.08 -4.16 22.00
CA SER A 186 -8.15 -4.54 21.06
C SER A 186 -7.74 -4.35 19.59
N GLU A 187 -8.30 -5.14 18.68
CA GLU A 187 -8.10 -5.01 17.22
C GLU A 187 -8.38 -3.59 16.71
N GLU A 188 -9.45 -2.95 17.20
CA GLU A 188 -9.84 -1.60 16.78
C GLU A 188 -8.79 -0.56 17.14
N ALA A 189 -8.13 -0.73 18.29
CA ALA A 189 -7.05 0.16 18.73
C ALA A 189 -5.82 0.00 17.82
N ILE A 190 -5.45 -1.25 17.48
CA ILE A 190 -4.36 -1.54 16.54
C ILE A 190 -4.66 -0.91 15.17
N ILE A 191 -5.87 -1.10 14.66
CA ILE A 191 -6.28 -0.55 13.35
C ILE A 191 -6.23 0.98 13.35
N SER A 192 -6.74 1.62 14.42
CA SER A 192 -6.72 3.08 14.56
C SER A 192 -5.29 3.64 14.61
N ALA A 193 -4.40 2.99 15.38
CA ALA A 193 -3.00 3.37 15.48
C ALA A 193 -2.26 3.18 14.15
N LEU A 194 -2.42 2.02 13.50
CA LEU A 194 -1.86 1.75 12.17
C LEU A 194 -2.31 2.80 11.16
N ARG A 195 -3.60 3.15 11.13
CA ARG A 195 -4.13 4.19 10.22
C ARG A 195 -3.44 5.53 10.47
N THR A 196 -3.42 5.98 11.73
CA THR A 196 -2.85 7.27 12.11
C THR A 196 -1.37 7.34 11.74
N ALA A 197 -0.62 6.30 12.08
CA ALA A 197 0.82 6.20 11.81
C ALA A 197 1.13 6.04 10.32
N THR A 198 0.26 5.38 9.54
CA THR A 198 0.40 5.27 8.08
C THR A 198 0.18 6.62 7.41
N ILE A 199 -0.91 7.32 7.75
CA ILE A 199 -1.25 8.64 7.17
C ILE A 199 -0.19 9.69 7.53
N SER A 200 0.35 9.65 8.75
CA SER A 200 1.44 10.54 9.17
C SER A 200 2.81 10.15 8.59
N LYS A 201 2.91 8.99 7.92
CA LYS A 201 4.14 8.40 7.37
C LYS A 201 5.17 8.03 8.45
N ALA A 202 4.73 7.83 9.69
CA ALA A 202 5.59 7.39 10.78
C ALA A 202 6.03 5.93 10.60
N ILE A 203 5.16 5.11 10.00
CA ILE A 203 5.41 3.70 9.71
C ILE A 203 4.94 3.33 8.29
N THR A 204 5.43 2.20 7.80
CA THR A 204 4.94 1.56 6.57
C THR A 204 4.40 0.17 6.89
N PRO A 205 3.06 -0.06 6.90
CA PRO A 205 2.51 -1.40 7.10
C PRO A 205 2.95 -2.33 5.96
N VAL A 206 3.43 -3.53 6.30
CA VAL A 206 3.90 -4.51 5.32
C VAL A 206 2.98 -5.73 5.31
N MET A 207 2.45 -5.99 4.12
CA MET A 207 1.65 -7.16 3.79
C MET A 207 2.37 -8.03 2.76
N LEU A 208 1.86 -9.23 2.51
CA LEU A 208 2.45 -10.14 1.53
C LEU A 208 1.41 -10.99 0.80
N GLY A 209 1.83 -11.58 -0.32
CA GLY A 209 1.01 -12.55 -1.03
C GLY A 209 1.56 -12.91 -2.40
N THR A 210 0.69 -13.50 -3.22
CA THR A 210 0.97 -13.77 -4.63
C THR A 210 -0.21 -13.33 -5.47
N ALA A 211 -0.06 -12.20 -6.15
CA ALA A 211 -1.06 -11.69 -7.07
C ALA A 211 -1.30 -12.65 -8.24
N LEU A 212 -0.28 -13.42 -8.67
CA LEU A 212 -0.39 -14.40 -9.75
C LEU A 212 -1.36 -15.53 -9.40
N LYS A 213 -1.29 -16.04 -8.17
CA LYS A 213 -2.23 -17.07 -7.66
C LYS A 213 -3.42 -16.47 -6.90
N ASN A 214 -3.61 -15.15 -6.96
CA ASN A 214 -4.71 -14.42 -6.32
C ASN A 214 -4.82 -14.64 -4.80
N LYS A 215 -3.68 -14.88 -4.12
CA LYS A 215 -3.60 -15.01 -2.66
C LYS A 215 -3.11 -13.68 -2.06
N GLY A 216 -3.82 -13.14 -1.07
CA GLY A 216 -3.46 -11.90 -0.36
C GLY A 216 -4.07 -10.62 -0.93
N VAL A 217 -4.40 -10.54 -2.23
CA VAL A 217 -4.87 -9.29 -2.87
C VAL A 217 -6.19 -8.76 -2.29
N LYS A 218 -7.14 -9.65 -1.97
CA LYS A 218 -8.42 -9.24 -1.36
C LYS A 218 -8.25 -8.68 0.04
N VAL A 219 -7.38 -9.31 0.84
CA VAL A 219 -7.06 -8.86 2.19
C VAL A 219 -6.28 -7.54 2.15
N LEU A 220 -5.41 -7.36 1.14
CA LEU A 220 -4.78 -6.07 0.85
C LEU A 220 -5.83 -4.98 0.59
N LEU A 221 -6.86 -5.24 -0.22
CA LEU A 221 -7.92 -4.24 -0.47
C LEU A 221 -8.71 -3.89 0.80
N ASP A 222 -8.92 -4.84 1.71
CA ASP A 222 -9.50 -4.57 3.03
C ASP A 222 -8.60 -3.60 3.82
N ARG A 223 -7.29 -3.88 3.88
CA ARG A 223 -6.34 -3.04 4.61
C ARG A 223 -6.09 -1.68 3.95
N VAL A 224 -6.29 -1.56 2.63
CA VAL A 224 -6.30 -0.25 1.96
C VAL A 224 -7.42 0.63 2.52
N LEU A 225 -8.61 0.09 2.75
CA LEU A 225 -9.69 0.86 3.37
C LEU A 225 -9.38 1.22 4.82
N ASP A 226 -8.78 0.29 5.57
CA ASP A 226 -8.46 0.50 6.98
C ASP A 226 -7.37 1.57 7.18
N PHE A 227 -6.29 1.54 6.40
CA PHE A 227 -5.07 2.31 6.70
C PHE A 227 -4.78 3.47 5.75
N MET A 228 -5.22 3.40 4.50
CA MET A 228 -4.87 4.44 3.52
C MET A 228 -5.78 5.66 3.67
N PRO A 229 -5.25 6.87 3.38
CA PRO A 229 -6.02 8.09 3.49
C PRO A 229 -7.15 8.14 2.46
N ASN A 230 -8.25 8.76 2.84
CA ASN A 230 -9.26 9.24 1.90
C ASN A 230 -8.98 10.72 1.54
N PRO A 231 -9.68 11.31 0.54
CA PRO A 231 -9.41 12.68 0.11
C PRO A 231 -9.58 13.77 1.20
N LEU A 232 -10.33 13.50 2.26
CA LEU A 232 -10.52 14.42 3.39
C LEU A 232 -9.35 14.36 4.39
N ASP A 233 -8.58 13.28 4.39
CA ASP A 233 -7.40 13.11 5.26
C ASP A 233 -6.18 13.84 4.69
N ILE A 234 -6.22 14.21 3.39
CA ILE A 234 -5.11 14.87 2.70
C ILE A 234 -5.17 16.40 2.90
N PRO A 235 -4.03 17.05 3.21
CA PRO A 235 -3.97 18.51 3.33
C PRO A 235 -4.50 19.24 2.08
N PRO A 236 -5.17 20.40 2.24
CA PRO A 236 -5.62 21.21 1.13
C PRO A 236 -4.49 21.53 0.13
N VAL A 237 -4.81 21.41 -1.16
CA VAL A 237 -3.84 21.67 -2.24
C VAL A 237 -3.51 23.16 -2.26
N LYS A 238 -2.22 23.48 -2.34
CA LYS A 238 -1.73 24.85 -2.49
C LYS A 238 -1.68 25.26 -3.96
N GLY A 239 -2.05 26.50 -4.24
CA GLY A 239 -1.96 27.13 -5.55
C GLY A 239 -1.61 28.60 -5.44
N ILE A 240 -1.42 29.25 -6.58
CA ILE A 240 -1.19 30.69 -6.68
C ILE A 240 -2.38 31.29 -7.41
N ASP A 241 -2.97 32.34 -6.84
CA ASP A 241 -4.01 33.11 -7.53
C ASP A 241 -3.38 33.92 -8.69
N PRO A 242 -3.85 33.75 -9.94
CA PRO A 242 -3.25 34.43 -11.09
C PRO A 242 -3.50 35.94 -11.12
N GLU A 243 -4.47 36.46 -10.35
CA GLU A 243 -4.78 37.89 -10.29
C GLU A 243 -4.03 38.60 -9.16
N THR A 244 -3.92 37.95 -7.99
CA THR A 244 -3.31 38.56 -6.80
C THR A 244 -1.87 38.10 -6.53
N GLU A 245 -1.42 37.03 -7.20
CA GLU A 245 -0.14 36.33 -6.95
C GLU A 245 0.02 35.77 -5.52
N GLU A 246 -1.07 35.72 -4.73
CA GLU A 246 -1.07 35.20 -3.37
C GLU A 246 -1.24 33.67 -3.32
N GLU A 247 -0.69 33.03 -2.27
CA GLU A 247 -0.92 31.59 -2.02
C GLU A 247 -2.37 31.36 -1.59
N VAL A 248 -3.06 30.49 -2.33
CA VAL A 248 -4.41 30.03 -2.01
C VAL A 248 -4.40 28.54 -1.68
N LYS A 249 -5.31 28.13 -0.80
CA LYS A 249 -5.53 26.72 -0.47
C LYS A 249 -6.90 26.27 -0.96
N LYS A 250 -6.95 25.08 -1.56
CA LYS A 250 -8.19 24.45 -2.04
C LYS A 250 -8.46 23.21 -1.21
N ALA A 251 -9.41 23.34 -0.28
CA ALA A 251 -9.89 22.22 0.52
C ALA A 251 -10.83 21.33 -0.32
N PRO A 252 -10.92 20.03 -0.03
CA PRO A 252 -11.85 19.12 -0.68
C PRO A 252 -13.30 19.39 -0.22
N ASP A 253 -13.93 20.41 -0.80
CA ASP A 253 -15.33 20.80 -0.52
C ASP A 253 -16.15 20.81 -1.81
N VAL A 254 -17.22 20.01 -1.82
CA VAL A 254 -18.14 19.88 -2.96
C VAL A 254 -18.95 21.15 -3.25
N ASN A 255 -19.05 22.06 -2.28
CA ASN A 255 -19.76 23.33 -2.42
C ASN A 255 -18.82 24.50 -2.79
N ALA A 256 -17.51 24.28 -2.76
CA ALA A 256 -16.52 25.29 -3.12
C ALA A 256 -16.44 25.47 -4.66
N PRO A 257 -15.89 26.60 -5.14
CA PRO A 257 -15.63 26.79 -6.57
C PRO A 257 -14.76 25.66 -7.14
N PHE A 258 -15.13 25.16 -8.32
CA PHE A 258 -14.44 24.05 -8.98
C PHE A 258 -12.94 24.35 -9.19
N SER A 259 -12.10 23.39 -8.83
CA SER A 259 -10.67 23.36 -9.12
C SER A 259 -10.24 21.93 -9.40
N ALA A 260 -9.37 21.73 -10.39
CA ALA A 260 -8.81 20.42 -10.70
C ALA A 260 -7.41 20.54 -11.30
N LEU A 261 -6.59 19.51 -11.14
CA LEU A 261 -5.26 19.36 -11.71
C LEU A 261 -5.30 18.36 -12.88
N ALA A 262 -4.98 18.82 -14.08
CA ALA A 262 -4.77 17.94 -15.22
C ALA A 262 -3.44 17.19 -15.06
N PHE A 263 -3.50 15.86 -15.04
CA PHE A 263 -2.33 15.02 -14.81
C PHE A 263 -2.07 13.97 -15.91
N LYS A 264 -3.00 13.73 -16.83
CA LYS A 264 -2.67 12.85 -17.96
C LYS A 264 -3.38 13.32 -19.21
N ILE A 265 -2.66 13.30 -20.32
CA ILE A 265 -3.23 13.53 -21.65
C ILE A 265 -3.06 12.25 -22.45
N MET A 266 -4.14 11.81 -23.07
CA MET A 266 -4.18 10.60 -23.87
C MET A 266 -4.97 10.86 -25.14
N THR A 267 -4.53 10.33 -26.27
CA THR A 267 -5.29 10.39 -27.52
C THR A 267 -6.00 9.06 -27.70
N ASP A 268 -7.33 9.08 -27.65
CA ASP A 268 -8.17 7.93 -27.93
C ASP A 268 -8.69 7.99 -29.40
N PRO A 269 -8.67 6.87 -30.14
CA PRO A 269 -9.12 6.84 -31.54
C PRO A 269 -10.59 7.20 -31.77
N TYR A 270 -11.46 7.01 -30.77
CA TYR A 270 -12.91 7.20 -30.88
C TYR A 270 -13.38 8.55 -30.35
N VAL A 271 -12.79 9.01 -29.24
CA VAL A 271 -13.22 10.24 -28.54
C VAL A 271 -12.20 11.38 -28.60
N GLY A 272 -11.05 11.17 -29.24
CA GLY A 272 -10.02 12.18 -29.43
C GLY A 272 -9.17 12.41 -28.18
N LYS A 273 -8.82 13.68 -27.91
CA LYS A 273 -7.91 14.02 -26.81
C LYS A 273 -8.63 13.96 -25.46
N LEU A 274 -8.27 13.00 -24.64
CA LEU A 274 -8.70 12.84 -23.26
C LEU A 274 -7.71 13.54 -22.31
N THR A 275 -8.25 14.34 -21.39
CA THR A 275 -7.49 14.98 -20.31
C THR A 275 -8.01 14.47 -18.98
N PHE A 276 -7.19 13.69 -18.28
CA PHE A 276 -7.49 13.19 -16.95
C PHE A 276 -7.20 14.28 -15.93
N VAL A 277 -8.14 14.48 -15.03
CA VAL A 277 -8.10 15.50 -13.99
C VAL A 277 -8.38 14.86 -12.63
N ARG A 278 -7.76 15.41 -11.59
CA ARG A 278 -8.15 15.19 -10.19
C ARG A 278 -8.55 16.51 -9.57
#